data_AF-A0A2T4VQN0-F1
#
_entry.id   AF-A0A2T4VQN0-F1
#
_cell.length_a   1.000
_cell.length_b   1.000
_cell.length_c   1.000
_cell.angle_alpha   90.00
_cell.angle_beta   90.00
_cell.angle_gamma   90.00
#
_symmetry.space_group_name_H-M   'P 1'
#
loop_
_entity.id
_entity.type
_entity.pdbx_description
1 polymer ?
#
loop_
_entity_poly.entity_id
_entity_poly.type
_entity_poly.pdbx_seq_one_letter_code
_entity_poly.pdbx_strand_id
1 'polypeptide(L)'
;MESSAAWLSNRSKGWRTRRSCARRLEMTSEFLPVFVQNALEDNEELLPGVVAGRADFQTILTFCQNFRTAGIGALFLGSSPKVFRQMLHHSGRAYAYFLGYADVKAVLTSKALPFFDAVAAGDFEGAGVIARRSRHSWAQGEEYEEDFLFTELLMHQFFLDALPRAGEEMLERYEAALQGSDDSRLPVCRALLGSNAEAFNESLALFLSERSDQLAELDAGGALMEEELSTEGNLSVEGLALVRLAERKRLETERDYLHVPSVARKGGRISFSADAWRKLWD
;
A
#
# COMPACT_ATOMS: atom_id res chain seq x y z
N MET A 1 -30.47 63.28 -7.05
CA MET A 1 -31.86 62.86 -7.31
C MET A 1 -31.76 61.73 -8.32
N GLU A 2 -31.43 60.54 -7.84
CA GLU A 2 -32.33 59.48 -7.33
C GLU A 2 -32.38 58.39 -8.43
N SER A 3 -31.73 57.24 -8.20
CA SER A 3 -32.26 56.07 -7.47
C SER A 3 -33.51 55.54 -8.20
N SER A 4 -33.59 54.32 -8.71
CA SER A 4 -33.54 53.00 -8.04
C SER A 4 -34.06 52.00 -9.12
N ALA A 5 -33.96 50.67 -9.11
CA ALA A 5 -33.54 49.68 -8.14
C ALA A 5 -33.38 48.34 -8.88
N ALA A 6 -32.54 47.47 -8.28
CA ALA A 6 -32.78 46.06 -8.04
C ALA A 6 -33.05 45.11 -9.24
N TRP A 7 -32.03 44.30 -9.58
CA TRP A 7 -32.14 42.83 -9.50
C TRP A 7 -30.81 42.26 -8.97
N LEU A 8 -30.75 42.15 -7.64
CA LEU A 8 -30.02 41.15 -6.85
C LEU A 8 -30.60 39.75 -7.20
N SER A 9 -29.99 38.57 -7.05
CA SER A 9 -28.81 38.06 -6.34
C SER A 9 -28.78 36.52 -6.55
N ASN A 10 -27.66 35.90 -6.17
CA ASN A 10 -27.54 34.53 -5.67
C ASN A 10 -27.46 33.36 -6.68
N ARG A 11 -26.23 32.89 -6.90
CA ARG A 11 -25.85 31.48 -6.65
C ARG A 11 -24.32 31.37 -6.55
N SER A 12 -23.79 31.78 -5.40
CA SER A 12 -22.44 31.44 -4.98
C SER A 12 -22.49 30.94 -3.54
N LYS A 13 -21.70 29.89 -3.25
CA LYS A 13 -21.31 29.41 -1.93
C LYS A 13 -22.37 28.61 -1.17
N GLY A 14 -22.42 27.33 -1.49
CA GLY A 14 -22.89 26.26 -0.60
C GLY A 14 -21.71 25.51 0.03
N TRP A 15 -20.79 26.20 0.70
CA TRP A 15 -19.96 25.56 1.74
C TRP A 15 -20.92 25.24 2.89
N ARG A 16 -21.44 24.02 2.93
CA ARG A 16 -22.21 23.54 4.08
C ARG A 16 -21.48 22.40 4.76
N THR A 17 -20.95 22.78 5.92
CA THR A 17 -20.88 21.99 7.15
C THR A 17 -19.98 20.77 7.10
N ARG A 18 -18.72 21.03 7.47
CA ARG A 18 -17.90 20.16 8.32
C ARG A 18 -18.78 19.60 9.45
N ARG A 19 -19.31 18.39 9.28
CA ARG A 19 -19.80 17.57 10.39
C ARG A 19 -18.66 16.65 10.79
N SER A 20 -17.96 17.05 11.86
CA SER A 20 -17.55 16.14 12.93
C SER A 20 -17.05 14.77 12.48
N CYS A 21 -15.89 14.71 11.84
CA CYS A 21 -15.10 13.47 11.74
C CYS A 21 -14.27 13.28 13.03
N ALA A 22 -14.96 13.32 14.16
CA ALA A 22 -14.43 12.95 15.46
C ALA A 22 -14.97 11.56 15.83
N ARG A 23 -14.76 10.56 14.97
CA ARG A 23 -14.68 9.17 15.44
C ARG A 23 -13.27 8.98 16.01
N ARG A 24 -13.16 9.45 17.25
CA ARG A 24 -12.56 8.72 18.38
C ARG A 24 -11.74 7.48 17.97
N LEU A 25 -10.42 7.57 18.14
CA LEU A 25 -9.43 6.48 18.19
C LEU A 25 -9.69 5.48 19.34
N GLU A 26 -10.93 5.03 19.55
CA GLU A 26 -11.24 4.03 20.59
C GLU A 26 -11.71 2.72 19.97
N MET A 27 -11.06 1.66 20.47
CA MET A 27 -11.33 0.23 20.33
C MET A 27 -10.61 -0.43 19.14
N THR A 28 -9.36 -0.84 19.37
CA THR A 28 -8.85 -2.08 18.76
C THR A 28 -9.93 -3.14 18.91
N SER A 29 -10.37 -3.76 17.81
CA SER A 29 -11.37 -4.84 17.87
C SER A 29 -10.96 -5.87 18.92
N GLU A 30 -11.92 -6.32 19.72
CA GLU A 30 -11.68 -7.35 20.73
C GLU A 30 -11.16 -8.66 20.12
N PHE A 31 -11.39 -8.85 18.82
CA PHE A 31 -10.95 -10.02 18.05
C PHE A 31 -9.57 -9.86 17.42
N LEU A 32 -8.95 -8.66 17.46
CA LEU A 32 -7.64 -8.44 16.85
C LEU A 32 -6.56 -9.44 17.34
N PRO A 33 -6.47 -9.81 18.64
CA PRO A 33 -5.56 -10.87 19.07
C PRO A 33 -5.82 -12.22 18.41
N VAL A 34 -7.10 -12.57 18.19
CA VAL A 34 -7.51 -13.82 17.52
C VAL A 34 -7.12 -13.79 16.05
N PHE A 35 -7.34 -12.67 15.35
CA PHE A 35 -6.91 -12.53 13.95
C PHE A 35 -5.39 -12.65 13.79
N VAL A 36 -4.62 -12.05 14.70
CA VAL A 36 -3.17 -12.22 14.72
C VAL A 36 -2.79 -13.68 14.93
N GLN A 37 -3.41 -14.35 15.91
CA GLN A 37 -3.11 -15.76 16.17
C GLN A 37 -3.43 -16.65 14.96
N ASN A 38 -4.63 -16.50 14.38
CA ASN A 38 -5.06 -17.28 13.22
C ASN A 38 -4.12 -17.09 12.02
N ALA A 39 -3.79 -15.84 11.67
CA ALA A 39 -2.89 -15.55 10.56
C ALA A 39 -1.51 -16.22 10.75
N LEU A 40 -1.03 -16.28 11.99
CA LEU A 40 0.26 -16.86 12.33
C LEU A 40 0.22 -18.40 12.31
N GLU A 41 -0.85 -19.01 12.84
CA GLU A 41 -1.10 -20.45 12.75
C GLU A 41 -1.24 -20.90 11.30
N ASP A 42 -2.01 -20.18 10.48
CA ASP A 42 -2.14 -20.43 9.04
C ASP A 42 -0.77 -20.38 8.34
N ASN A 43 0.09 -19.44 8.71
CA ASN A 43 1.45 -19.39 8.18
C ASN A 43 2.31 -20.59 8.60
N GLU A 44 2.15 -21.13 9.81
CA GLU A 44 2.83 -22.38 10.19
C GLU A 44 2.44 -23.53 9.28
N GLU A 45 1.16 -23.64 8.93
CA GLU A 45 0.64 -24.68 8.03
C GLU A 45 1.15 -24.53 6.59
N LEU A 46 1.20 -23.29 6.10
CA LEU A 46 1.63 -22.98 4.72
C LEU A 46 3.16 -23.05 4.54
N LEU A 47 3.93 -22.77 5.59
CA LEU A 47 5.39 -22.62 5.54
C LEU A 47 6.12 -23.82 4.88
N PRO A 48 5.84 -25.10 5.19
CA PRO A 48 6.50 -26.23 4.54
C PRO A 48 6.29 -26.26 3.02
N GLY A 49 5.10 -25.85 2.54
CA GLY A 49 4.78 -25.75 1.12
C GLY A 49 5.56 -24.63 0.43
N VAL A 50 5.60 -23.46 1.05
CA VAL A 50 6.36 -22.29 0.57
C VAL A 50 7.85 -22.61 0.51
N VAL A 51 8.44 -23.12 1.60
CA VAL A 51 9.88 -23.46 1.65
C VAL A 51 10.26 -24.52 0.62
N ALA A 52 9.42 -25.53 0.42
CA ALA A 52 9.63 -26.58 -0.57
C ALA A 52 9.45 -26.12 -2.02
N GLY A 53 9.09 -24.85 -2.28
CA GLY A 53 8.86 -24.34 -3.62
C GLY A 53 7.59 -24.86 -4.28
N ARG A 54 6.59 -25.26 -3.47
CA ARG A 54 5.33 -25.86 -3.94
C ARG A 54 4.13 -24.93 -3.83
N ALA A 55 4.29 -23.75 -3.24
CA ALA A 55 3.23 -22.74 -3.19
C ALA A 55 2.94 -22.20 -4.59
N ASP A 56 1.66 -22.11 -4.93
CA ASP A 56 1.20 -21.37 -6.11
C ASP A 56 1.05 -19.87 -5.80
N PHE A 57 0.58 -19.11 -6.79
CA PHE A 57 0.48 -17.66 -6.66
C PHE A 57 -0.51 -17.21 -5.59
N GLN A 58 -1.65 -17.89 -5.44
CA GLN A 58 -2.63 -17.54 -4.40
C GLN A 58 -2.10 -17.90 -3.01
N THR A 59 -1.51 -19.09 -2.86
CA THR A 59 -0.92 -19.57 -1.60
C THR A 59 0.13 -18.61 -1.06
N ILE A 60 1.04 -18.11 -1.92
CA ILE A 60 2.06 -17.16 -1.46
C ILE A 60 1.46 -15.80 -1.09
N LEU A 61 0.42 -15.33 -1.79
CA LEU A 61 -0.23 -14.07 -1.46
C LEU A 61 -0.95 -14.16 -0.11
N THR A 62 -1.65 -15.27 0.18
CA THR A 62 -2.22 -15.54 1.51
C THR A 62 -1.13 -15.57 2.58
N PHE A 63 -0.03 -16.29 2.34
CA PHE A 63 1.09 -16.36 3.29
C PHE A 63 1.69 -14.98 3.62
N CYS A 64 1.78 -14.11 2.62
CA CYS A 64 2.24 -12.74 2.78
C CYS A 64 1.21 -11.85 3.51
N GLN A 65 -0.07 -12.00 3.18
CA GLN A 65 -1.17 -11.28 3.82
C GLN A 65 -1.24 -11.59 5.32
N ASN A 66 -1.05 -12.85 5.70
CA ASN A 66 -1.01 -13.27 7.10
C ASN A 66 0.09 -12.57 7.91
N PHE A 67 1.29 -12.43 7.33
CA PHE A 67 2.34 -11.62 7.97
C PHE A 67 1.92 -10.15 8.08
N ARG A 68 1.27 -9.59 7.06
CA ARG A 68 0.76 -8.22 7.12
C ARG A 68 -0.26 -8.05 8.24
N THR A 69 -1.27 -8.91 8.33
CA THR A 69 -2.26 -8.95 9.42
C THR A 69 -1.56 -9.00 10.77
N ALA A 70 -0.65 -9.95 10.97
CA ALA A 70 0.09 -10.11 12.22
C ALA A 70 0.94 -8.87 12.57
N GLY A 71 1.58 -8.28 11.57
CA GLY A 71 2.34 -7.05 11.73
C GLY A 71 1.48 -5.87 12.16
N ILE A 72 0.34 -5.65 11.49
CA ILE A 72 -0.59 -4.56 11.81
C ILE A 72 -1.16 -4.77 13.22
N GLY A 73 -1.58 -6.00 13.54
CA GLY A 73 -2.07 -6.33 14.87
C GLY A 73 -1.02 -6.10 15.96
N ALA A 74 0.25 -6.45 15.72
CA ALA A 74 1.34 -6.17 16.65
C ALA A 74 1.58 -4.66 16.84
N LEU A 75 1.39 -3.86 15.80
CA LEU A 75 1.46 -2.41 15.91
C LEU A 75 0.33 -1.86 16.78
N PHE A 76 -0.91 -2.30 16.56
CA PHE A 76 -2.09 -1.79 17.26
C PHE A 76 -2.20 -2.29 18.71
N LEU A 77 -1.89 -3.56 18.98
CA LEU A 77 -1.96 -4.15 20.32
C LEU A 77 -0.78 -3.70 21.20
N GLY A 78 0.42 -3.66 20.64
CA GLY A 78 1.66 -3.48 21.41
C GLY A 78 2.40 -2.18 21.16
N SER A 79 1.96 -1.34 20.20
CA SER A 79 2.71 -0.18 19.73
C SER A 79 4.16 -0.53 19.40
N SER A 80 4.38 -1.67 18.72
CA SER A 80 5.71 -2.18 18.37
C SER A 80 6.03 -2.00 16.88
N PRO A 81 6.58 -0.83 16.46
CA PRO A 81 7.04 -0.61 15.10
C PRO A 81 8.07 -1.64 14.62
N LYS A 82 8.87 -2.19 15.55
CA LYS A 82 9.89 -3.17 15.23
C LYS A 82 9.26 -4.49 14.74
N VAL A 83 8.27 -5.01 15.47
CA VAL A 83 7.60 -6.27 15.10
C VAL A 83 6.76 -6.07 13.83
N PHE A 84 6.03 -4.96 13.73
CA PHE A 84 5.31 -4.58 12.51
C PHE A 84 6.23 -4.64 11.27
N ARG A 85 7.36 -3.94 11.32
CA ARG A 85 8.32 -3.91 10.21
C ARG A 85 8.97 -5.26 9.95
N GLN A 86 9.20 -6.06 11.00
CA GLN A 86 9.72 -7.41 10.85
C GLN A 86 8.77 -8.29 10.06
N MET A 87 7.47 -8.23 10.35
CA MET A 87 6.48 -9.04 9.65
C MET A 87 6.32 -8.60 8.19
N LEU A 88 6.30 -7.28 7.91
CA LEU A 88 6.33 -6.78 6.54
C LEU A 88 7.60 -7.21 5.78
N HIS A 89 8.76 -7.21 6.45
CA HIS A 89 10.00 -7.77 5.89
C HIS A 89 9.87 -9.26 5.57
N HIS A 90 9.21 -10.04 6.43
CA HIS A 90 8.97 -11.46 6.19
C HIS A 90 8.08 -11.69 4.97
N SER A 91 6.98 -10.95 4.86
CA SER A 91 6.11 -10.95 3.66
C SER A 91 6.92 -10.70 2.38
N GLY A 92 7.65 -9.57 2.33
CA GLY A 92 8.44 -9.20 1.16
C GLY A 92 9.50 -10.23 0.77
N ARG A 93 10.22 -10.78 1.76
CA ARG A 93 11.27 -11.78 1.49
C ARG A 93 10.73 -13.16 1.11
N ALA A 94 9.59 -13.57 1.66
CA ALA A 94 8.91 -14.79 1.24
C ALA A 94 8.45 -14.69 -0.21
N TYR A 95 7.85 -13.56 -0.59
CA TYR A 95 7.44 -13.32 -1.98
C TYR A 95 8.63 -13.24 -2.94
N ALA A 96 9.72 -12.56 -2.54
CA ALA A 96 10.95 -12.53 -3.33
C ALA A 96 11.55 -13.93 -3.56
N TYR A 97 11.44 -14.82 -2.57
CA TYR A 97 11.83 -16.23 -2.70
C TYR A 97 10.92 -16.97 -3.69
N PHE A 98 9.59 -16.81 -3.57
CA PHE A 98 8.60 -17.39 -4.50
C PHE A 98 8.88 -17.00 -5.96
N LEU A 99 9.10 -15.72 -6.22
CA LEU A 99 9.44 -15.24 -7.56
C LEU A 99 10.75 -15.82 -8.13
N GLY A 100 11.60 -16.43 -7.28
CA GLY A 100 12.82 -17.10 -7.72
C GLY A 100 12.58 -18.42 -8.45
N TYR A 101 11.41 -19.04 -8.31
CA TYR A 101 11.06 -20.31 -8.95
C TYR A 101 9.68 -20.32 -9.62
N ALA A 102 8.84 -19.30 -9.40
CA ALA A 102 7.55 -19.19 -10.05
C ALA A 102 7.67 -19.00 -11.57
N ASP A 103 6.69 -19.50 -12.32
CA ASP A 103 6.51 -19.11 -13.72
C ASP A 103 6.08 -17.65 -13.77
N VAL A 104 6.88 -16.79 -14.40
CA VAL A 104 6.60 -15.35 -14.55
C VAL A 104 5.24 -15.08 -15.19
N LYS A 105 4.73 -15.99 -16.03
CA LYS A 105 3.41 -15.83 -16.66
C LYS A 105 2.26 -16.06 -15.70
N ALA A 106 2.47 -16.83 -14.65
CA ALA A 106 1.45 -17.13 -13.63
C ALA A 106 1.34 -16.05 -12.55
N VAL A 107 2.18 -15.02 -12.61
CA VAL A 107 2.22 -13.91 -11.64
C VAL A 107 1.66 -12.64 -12.28
N LEU A 108 0.85 -11.93 -11.50
CA LEU A 108 0.30 -10.62 -11.85
C LEU A 108 1.00 -9.53 -11.06
N THR A 109 1.58 -8.55 -11.74
CA THR A 109 2.36 -7.48 -11.09
C THR A 109 1.45 -6.53 -10.32
N SER A 110 0.21 -6.29 -10.79
CA SER A 110 -0.82 -5.55 -10.03
C SER A 110 -1.13 -6.16 -8.66
N LYS A 111 -0.89 -7.47 -8.48
CA LYS A 111 -1.16 -8.21 -7.24
C LYS A 111 0.09 -8.42 -6.38
N ALA A 112 1.22 -7.81 -6.75
CA ALA A 112 2.47 -7.88 -5.99
C ALA A 112 2.42 -7.02 -4.71
N LEU A 113 1.35 -7.12 -3.91
CA LEU A 113 1.21 -6.46 -2.61
C LEU A 113 2.44 -6.63 -1.69
N PRO A 114 3.16 -7.77 -1.69
CA PRO A 114 4.40 -7.93 -0.91
C PRO A 114 5.56 -7.01 -1.32
N PHE A 115 5.51 -6.41 -2.52
CA PHE A 115 6.41 -5.32 -2.89
C PHE A 115 6.24 -4.13 -1.95
N PHE A 116 4.99 -3.71 -1.71
CA PHE A 116 4.68 -2.62 -0.79
C PHE A 116 5.05 -2.99 0.64
N ASP A 117 4.93 -4.25 1.05
CA ASP A 117 5.40 -4.71 2.37
C ASP A 117 6.91 -4.51 2.53
N ALA A 118 7.70 -4.95 1.54
CA ALA A 118 9.15 -4.76 1.56
C ALA A 118 9.52 -3.27 1.65
N VAL A 119 8.88 -2.43 0.83
CA VAL A 119 9.11 -0.97 0.84
C VAL A 119 8.72 -0.33 2.16
N ALA A 120 7.53 -0.64 2.69
CA ALA A 120 7.02 -0.14 3.96
C ALA A 120 7.88 -0.56 5.15
N ALA A 121 8.40 -1.80 5.14
CA ALA A 121 9.38 -2.29 6.10
C ALA A 121 10.69 -1.50 6.06
N GLY A 122 11.01 -0.85 4.93
CA GLY A 122 12.31 -0.25 4.64
C GLY A 122 13.33 -1.25 4.09
N ASP A 123 12.87 -2.41 3.62
CA ASP A 123 13.67 -3.44 2.95
C ASP A 123 13.83 -3.13 1.45
N PHE A 124 14.54 -2.05 1.14
CA PHE A 124 14.72 -1.65 -0.26
C PHE A 124 15.53 -2.66 -1.09
N GLU A 125 16.35 -3.49 -0.44
CA GLU A 125 17.04 -4.58 -1.13
C GLU A 125 16.05 -5.67 -1.54
N GLY A 126 15.19 -6.12 -0.61
CA GLY A 126 14.13 -7.08 -0.90
C GLY A 126 13.15 -6.58 -1.94
N ALA A 127 12.69 -5.33 -1.81
CA ALA A 127 11.84 -4.68 -2.82
C ALA A 127 12.50 -4.65 -4.21
N GLY A 128 13.82 -4.46 -4.27
CA GLY A 128 14.56 -4.53 -5.53
C GLY A 128 14.67 -5.94 -6.12
N VAL A 129 14.74 -6.98 -5.28
CA VAL A 129 14.68 -8.38 -5.74
C VAL A 129 13.30 -8.67 -6.34
N ILE A 130 12.22 -8.23 -5.67
CA ILE A 130 10.86 -8.36 -6.19
C ILE A 130 10.75 -7.65 -7.54
N ALA A 131 11.11 -6.36 -7.58
CA ALA A 131 11.05 -5.55 -8.80
C ALA A 131 11.74 -6.24 -9.99
N ARG A 132 12.94 -6.80 -9.83
CA ARG A 132 13.68 -7.46 -10.91
C ARG A 132 13.10 -8.80 -11.37
N ARG A 133 12.28 -9.45 -10.54
CA ARG A 133 11.71 -10.78 -10.81
C ARG A 133 10.22 -10.74 -11.17
N SER A 134 9.56 -9.61 -10.92
CA SER A 134 8.18 -9.37 -11.33
C SER A 134 8.02 -9.46 -12.85
N ARG A 135 6.78 -9.65 -13.27
CA ARG A 135 6.42 -9.61 -14.69
C ARG A 135 6.41 -8.16 -15.18
N HIS A 136 7.18 -7.84 -16.22
CA HIS A 136 7.23 -6.48 -16.80
C HIS A 136 6.31 -6.28 -18.02
N SER A 137 5.46 -7.26 -18.31
CA SER A 137 4.46 -7.18 -19.36
C SER A 137 3.06 -7.25 -18.77
N TRP A 138 2.19 -6.35 -19.21
CA TRP A 138 0.79 -6.36 -18.82
C TRP A 138 0.13 -7.70 -19.17
N ALA A 139 -0.53 -8.33 -18.20
CA ALA A 139 -1.34 -9.52 -18.41
C ALA A 139 -2.73 -9.16 -18.94
N GLN A 140 -2.81 -8.86 -20.24
CA GLN A 140 -4.06 -8.48 -20.88
C GLN A 140 -5.17 -9.52 -20.66
N GLY A 141 -6.28 -9.07 -20.08
CA GLY A 141 -7.44 -9.91 -19.75
C GLY A 141 -7.36 -10.60 -18.38
N GLU A 142 -6.23 -10.49 -17.66
CA GLU A 142 -6.04 -11.06 -16.33
C GLU A 142 -5.89 -9.98 -15.25
N GLU A 143 -5.34 -8.80 -15.60
CA GLU A 143 -5.25 -7.64 -14.72
C GLU A 143 -5.64 -6.35 -15.44
N TYR A 144 -6.15 -5.37 -14.68
CA TYR A 144 -6.36 -4.01 -15.18
C TYR A 144 -5.03 -3.36 -15.49
N GLU A 145 -4.97 -2.61 -16.60
CA GLU A 145 -3.71 -2.05 -17.08
C GLU A 145 -3.20 -0.95 -16.14
N GLU A 146 -4.10 -0.14 -15.58
CA GLU A 146 -3.82 0.89 -14.58
C GLU A 146 -3.20 0.33 -13.29
N ASP A 147 -3.69 -0.80 -12.78
CA ASP A 147 -3.14 -1.44 -11.58
C ASP A 147 -1.74 -2.02 -11.84
N PHE A 148 -1.56 -2.60 -13.03
CA PHE A 148 -0.25 -3.06 -13.50
C PHE A 148 0.73 -1.89 -13.59
N LEU A 149 0.34 -0.81 -14.26
CA LEU A 149 1.19 0.36 -14.50
C LEU A 149 1.54 1.08 -13.21
N PHE A 150 0.62 1.18 -12.26
CA PHE A 150 0.92 1.76 -10.95
C PHE A 150 2.08 1.03 -10.26
N THR A 151 2.00 -0.29 -10.18
CA THR A 151 3.03 -1.10 -9.51
C THR A 151 4.34 -1.13 -10.29
N GLU A 152 4.24 -1.34 -11.61
CA GLU A 152 5.39 -1.37 -12.52
C GLU A 152 6.15 -0.04 -12.51
N LEU A 153 5.46 1.10 -12.52
CA LEU A 153 6.07 2.42 -12.46
C LEU A 153 6.92 2.59 -11.20
N LEU A 154 6.42 2.18 -10.04
CA LEU A 154 7.15 2.28 -8.78
C LEU A 154 8.35 1.33 -8.74
N MET A 155 8.21 0.11 -9.25
CA MET A 155 9.32 -0.84 -9.40
C MET A 155 10.41 -0.25 -10.31
N HIS A 156 10.00 0.21 -11.49
CA HIS A 156 10.88 0.74 -12.52
C HIS A 156 11.64 1.99 -12.03
N GLN A 157 10.91 2.97 -11.47
CA GLN A 157 11.48 4.26 -11.05
C GLN A 157 12.45 4.16 -9.87
N PHE A 158 12.29 3.18 -8.97
CA PHE A 158 13.05 3.13 -7.71
C PHE A 158 14.03 1.96 -7.60
N PHE A 159 13.93 0.95 -8.46
CA PHE A 159 14.66 -0.32 -8.29
C PHE A 159 15.27 -0.92 -9.56
N LEU A 160 14.94 -0.44 -10.77
CA LEU A 160 15.42 -1.02 -12.03
C LEU A 160 16.39 -0.12 -12.83
N ASP A 161 17.04 0.83 -12.16
CA ASP A 161 18.03 1.75 -12.78
C ASP A 161 17.51 2.42 -14.08
N ALA A 162 16.25 2.81 -14.05
CA ALA A 162 15.54 3.41 -15.17
C ALA A 162 16.07 4.80 -15.56
N LEU A 163 16.09 5.07 -16.87
CA LEU A 163 16.25 6.44 -17.37
C LEU A 163 15.00 7.27 -17.06
N PRO A 164 15.12 8.57 -16.70
CA PRO A 164 13.97 9.43 -16.38
C PRO A 164 12.85 9.41 -17.43
N ARG A 165 13.22 9.41 -18.72
CA ARG A 165 12.29 9.37 -19.86
C ARG A 165 11.35 8.15 -19.84
N ALA A 166 11.84 7.00 -19.39
CA ALA A 166 11.02 5.79 -19.34
C ALA A 166 9.92 5.89 -18.26
N GLY A 167 10.14 6.67 -17.19
CA GLY A 167 9.11 6.97 -16.21
C GLY A 167 8.01 7.89 -16.77
N GLU A 168 8.37 8.88 -17.58
CA GLU A 168 7.42 9.77 -18.26
C GLU A 168 6.56 9.01 -19.27
N GLU A 169 7.16 8.18 -20.11
CA GLU A 169 6.44 7.35 -21.09
C GLU A 169 5.45 6.38 -20.40
N MET A 170 5.81 5.86 -19.22
CA MET A 170 4.94 4.97 -18.46
C MET A 170 3.79 5.73 -17.77
N LEU A 171 4.01 6.98 -17.32
CA LEU A 171 2.93 7.86 -16.84
C LEU A 171 1.93 8.22 -17.93
N GLU A 172 2.42 8.53 -19.14
CA GLU A 172 1.56 8.79 -20.30
C GLU A 172 0.71 7.57 -20.66
N ARG A 173 1.31 6.37 -20.62
CA ARG A 173 0.59 5.11 -20.82
C ARG A 173 -0.46 4.88 -19.73
N TYR A 174 -0.15 5.20 -18.47
CA TYR A 174 -1.09 5.08 -17.36
C TYR A 174 -2.29 6.01 -17.57
N GLU A 175 -2.06 7.29 -17.85
CA GLU A 175 -3.15 8.23 -18.14
C GLU A 175 -4.01 7.79 -19.33
N ALA A 176 -3.40 7.24 -20.39
CA ALA A 176 -4.13 6.71 -21.53
C ALA A 176 -4.99 5.47 -21.17
N ALA A 177 -4.47 4.58 -20.32
CA ALA A 177 -5.18 3.37 -19.87
C ALA A 177 -6.45 3.70 -19.08
N LEU A 178 -6.48 4.83 -18.37
CA LEU A 178 -7.67 5.28 -17.62
C LEU A 178 -8.82 5.70 -18.53
N GLN A 179 -8.59 6.01 -19.81
CA GLN A 179 -9.64 6.42 -20.77
C GLN A 179 -10.56 7.55 -20.25
N GLY A 180 -10.03 8.45 -19.41
CA GLY A 180 -10.77 9.57 -18.82
C GLY A 180 -11.44 9.26 -17.48
N SER A 181 -11.30 8.04 -16.94
CA SER A 181 -11.60 7.74 -15.54
C SER A 181 -10.57 8.35 -14.59
N ASP A 182 -11.00 8.65 -13.36
CA ASP A 182 -10.12 9.16 -12.32
C ASP A 182 -9.46 8.00 -11.54
N ASP A 183 -8.17 8.15 -11.24
CA ASP A 183 -7.42 7.28 -10.33
C ASP A 183 -6.48 8.13 -9.48
N SER A 184 -6.74 8.20 -8.17
CA SER A 184 -5.97 9.05 -7.25
C SER A 184 -4.51 8.63 -7.09
N ARG A 185 -4.11 7.43 -7.55
CA ARG A 185 -2.72 6.99 -7.57
C ARG A 185 -1.90 7.74 -8.62
N LEU A 186 -2.50 8.12 -9.76
CA LEU A 186 -1.79 8.78 -10.87
C LEU A 186 -1.16 10.13 -10.44
N PRO A 187 -1.87 11.06 -9.76
CA PRO A 187 -1.27 12.27 -9.22
C PRO A 187 -0.12 12.02 -8.23
N VAL A 188 -0.22 10.97 -7.39
CA VAL A 188 0.85 10.59 -6.45
C VAL A 188 2.11 10.18 -7.21
N CYS A 189 1.95 9.34 -8.23
CA CYS A 189 3.04 8.92 -9.12
C CYS A 189 3.70 10.12 -9.81
N ARG A 190 2.91 11.05 -10.37
CA ARG A 190 3.42 12.28 -10.99
C ARG A 190 4.25 13.11 -10.01
N ALA A 191 3.74 13.31 -8.80
CA ALA A 191 4.45 14.07 -7.77
C ALA A 191 5.75 13.40 -7.34
N LEU A 192 5.75 12.06 -7.19
CA LEU A 192 6.94 11.28 -6.91
C LEU A 192 7.98 11.41 -8.02
N LEU A 193 7.59 11.27 -9.29
CA LEU A 193 8.52 11.39 -10.42
C LEU A 193 9.10 12.81 -10.53
N GLY A 194 8.24 13.82 -10.44
CA GLY A 194 8.61 15.24 -10.47
C GLY A 194 9.37 15.74 -9.23
N SER A 195 9.56 14.90 -8.21
CA SER A 195 10.20 15.29 -6.94
C SER A 195 9.55 16.52 -6.28
N ASN A 196 8.22 16.62 -6.36
CA ASN A 196 7.45 17.74 -5.81
C ASN A 196 6.80 17.33 -4.49
N ALA A 197 7.37 17.81 -3.36
CA ALA A 197 6.90 17.48 -2.02
C ALA A 197 5.48 17.99 -1.73
N GLU A 198 5.15 19.22 -2.13
CA GLU A 198 3.81 19.80 -1.92
C GLU A 198 2.74 19.00 -2.66
N ALA A 199 2.94 18.78 -3.97
CA ALA A 199 2.03 17.97 -4.77
C ALA A 199 1.92 16.53 -4.26
N PHE A 200 3.01 15.96 -3.73
CA PHE A 200 3.00 14.62 -3.14
C PHE A 200 2.12 14.56 -1.90
N ASN A 201 2.27 15.52 -0.98
CA ASN A 201 1.49 15.55 0.26
C ASN A 201 -0.01 15.74 -0.02
N GLU A 202 -0.36 16.63 -0.97
CA GLU A 202 -1.74 16.85 -1.37
C GLU A 202 -2.37 15.62 -2.05
N SER A 203 -1.66 15.03 -3.01
CA SER A 203 -2.16 13.86 -3.74
C SER A 203 -2.25 12.61 -2.86
N LEU A 204 -1.29 12.40 -1.95
CA LEU A 204 -1.34 11.29 -1.00
C LEU A 204 -2.51 11.45 -0.02
N ALA A 205 -2.78 12.67 0.46
CA ALA A 205 -3.91 12.94 1.32
C ALA A 205 -5.25 12.63 0.62
N LEU A 206 -5.37 12.98 -0.67
CA LEU A 206 -6.55 12.64 -1.47
C LEU A 206 -6.69 11.13 -1.66
N PHE A 207 -5.62 10.44 -2.08
CA PHE A 207 -5.60 8.98 -2.23
C PHE A 207 -6.04 8.25 -0.96
N LEU A 208 -5.53 8.66 0.20
CA LEU A 208 -5.89 8.05 1.48
C LEU A 208 -7.32 8.36 1.91
N SER A 209 -7.84 9.55 1.55
CA SER A 209 -9.25 9.91 1.77
C SER A 209 -10.18 9.06 0.91
N GLU A 210 -9.90 8.94 -0.39
CA GLU A 210 -10.71 8.11 -1.30
C GLU A 210 -10.71 6.65 -0.90
N ARG A 211 -9.54 6.12 -0.51
CA ARG A 211 -9.45 4.78 0.08
C ARG A 211 -10.33 4.64 1.32
N SER A 212 -10.34 5.65 2.20
CA SER A 212 -11.18 5.64 3.40
C SER A 212 -12.67 5.63 3.06
N ASP A 213 -13.08 6.40 2.04
CA ASP A 213 -14.45 6.46 1.58
C ASP A 213 -14.87 5.11 0.94
N GLN A 214 -14.03 4.53 0.09
CA GLN A 214 -14.25 3.20 -0.51
C GLN A 214 -14.40 2.10 0.55
N LEU A 215 -13.54 2.10 1.58
CA LEU A 215 -13.65 1.14 2.69
C LEU A 215 -14.96 1.33 3.46
N ALA A 216 -15.39 2.56 3.69
CA ALA A 216 -16.66 2.83 4.36
C ALA A 216 -17.86 2.38 3.52
N GLU A 217 -17.80 2.52 2.19
CA GLU A 217 -18.83 2.01 1.27
C GLU A 217 -18.89 0.48 1.27
N LEU A 218 -17.74 -0.19 1.23
CA LEU A 218 -17.65 -1.65 1.29
C LEU A 218 -18.12 -2.21 2.64
N ASP A 219 -17.79 -1.56 3.76
CA ASP A 219 -18.28 -1.89 5.10
C ASP A 219 -19.81 -1.75 5.18
N ALA A 220 -20.34 -0.62 4.70
CA ALA A 220 -21.80 -0.40 4.64
C ALA A 220 -22.52 -1.43 3.75
N GLY A 221 -21.83 -1.97 2.74
CA GLY A 221 -22.30 -3.05 1.89
C GLY A 221 -22.13 -4.46 2.48
N GLY A 222 -21.47 -4.61 3.62
CA GLY A 222 -21.16 -5.90 4.24
C GLY A 222 -20.13 -6.73 3.46
N ALA A 223 -19.31 -6.08 2.63
CA ALA A 223 -18.33 -6.73 1.76
C ALA A 223 -16.95 -6.92 2.43
N LEU A 224 -16.71 -6.27 3.58
CA LEU A 224 -15.46 -6.40 4.33
C LEU A 224 -15.63 -7.36 5.50
N MET A 225 -14.61 -8.20 5.69
CA MET A 225 -14.49 -9.05 6.87
C MET A 225 -14.05 -8.21 8.08
N GLU A 226 -14.45 -8.64 9.28
CA GLU A 226 -14.06 -7.94 10.52
C GLU A 226 -12.54 -7.89 10.71
N GLU A 227 -11.83 -8.92 10.24
CA GLU A 227 -10.37 -8.94 10.22
C GLU A 227 -9.79 -7.79 9.40
N GLU A 228 -10.31 -7.58 8.18
CA GLU A 228 -9.85 -6.51 7.28
C GLU A 228 -10.12 -5.14 7.91
N LEU A 229 -11.32 -4.94 8.45
CA LEU A 229 -11.69 -3.71 9.16
C LEU A 229 -10.76 -3.44 10.35
N SER A 230 -10.38 -4.48 11.09
CA SER A 230 -9.55 -4.38 12.29
C SER A 230 -8.06 -4.20 11.99
N THR A 231 -7.64 -4.43 10.74
CA THR A 231 -6.24 -4.38 10.31
C THR A 231 -6.04 -3.32 9.23
N GLU A 232 -6.03 -3.70 7.95
CA GLU A 232 -5.77 -2.81 6.83
C GLU A 232 -6.85 -1.71 6.71
N GLY A 233 -8.07 -1.94 7.20
CA GLY A 233 -9.10 -0.91 7.31
C GLY A 233 -8.61 0.34 8.05
N ASN A 234 -7.71 0.17 9.03
CA ASN A 234 -7.15 1.24 9.85
C ASN A 234 -5.68 1.59 9.54
N LEU A 235 -5.01 0.83 8.66
CA LEU A 235 -3.62 1.08 8.25
C LEU A 235 -3.42 0.81 6.75
N SER A 236 -2.92 1.81 6.02
CA SER A 236 -2.56 1.66 4.61
C SER A 236 -1.07 1.32 4.46
N VAL A 237 -0.77 0.06 4.18
CA VAL A 237 0.63 -0.37 3.90
C VAL A 237 1.12 0.23 2.58
N GLU A 238 0.25 0.31 1.58
CA GLU A 238 0.52 0.98 0.30
C GLU A 238 0.85 2.47 0.50
N GLY A 239 0.04 3.20 1.28
CA GLY A 239 0.31 4.59 1.64
C GLY A 239 1.61 4.74 2.41
N LEU A 240 1.89 3.85 3.36
CA LEU A 240 3.16 3.81 4.08
C LEU A 240 4.35 3.59 3.13
N ALA A 241 4.23 2.68 2.17
CA ALA A 241 5.25 2.43 1.16
C ALA A 241 5.50 3.66 0.28
N LEU A 242 4.45 4.36 -0.17
CA LEU A 242 4.56 5.60 -0.94
C LEU A 242 5.31 6.69 -0.15
N VAL A 243 5.02 6.85 1.15
CA VAL A 243 5.76 7.76 2.04
C VAL A 243 7.25 7.36 2.12
N ARG A 244 7.56 6.06 2.25
CA ARG A 244 8.96 5.59 2.25
C ARG A 244 9.70 5.88 0.96
N LEU A 245 9.02 5.77 -0.19
CA LEU A 245 9.60 6.11 -1.49
C LEU A 245 9.86 7.62 -1.61
N ALA A 246 8.92 8.46 -1.15
CA ALA A 246 9.11 9.91 -1.09
C ALA A 246 10.29 10.31 -0.19
N GLU A 247 10.36 9.74 1.03
CA GLU A 247 11.49 9.93 1.97
C GLU A 247 12.82 9.51 1.34
N ARG A 248 12.84 8.39 0.59
CA ARG A 248 14.03 7.91 -0.13
C ARG A 248 14.47 8.88 -1.23
N LYS A 249 13.53 9.59 -1.87
CA LYS A 249 13.81 10.71 -2.80
C LYS A 249 14.10 12.04 -2.09
N ARG A 250 14.17 12.04 -0.75
CA ARG A 250 14.41 13.22 0.09
C ARG A 250 13.31 14.28 -0.03
N LEU A 251 12.09 13.86 -0.36
CA LEU A 251 10.93 14.74 -0.27
C LEU A 251 10.54 14.95 1.18
N GLU A 252 10.09 16.16 1.50
CA GLU A 252 9.49 16.45 2.79
C GLU A 252 8.09 15.82 2.85
N THR A 253 7.86 15.01 3.88
CA THR A 253 6.61 14.31 4.11
C THR A 253 5.99 14.78 5.42
N GLU A 254 4.67 14.79 5.50
CA GLU A 254 3.95 15.08 6.73
C GLU A 254 4.30 14.09 7.85
N ARG A 255 4.05 14.53 9.08
CA ARG A 255 4.26 13.69 10.26
C ARG A 255 3.27 12.53 10.31
N ASP A 256 2.00 12.78 10.04
CA ASP A 256 0.95 11.77 10.10
C ASP A 256 0.03 11.97 8.90
N TYR A 257 -0.36 10.88 8.23
CA TYR A 257 -1.44 10.88 7.24
C TYR A 257 -2.57 9.97 7.72
N LEU A 258 -3.75 10.08 7.11
CA LEU A 258 -4.86 9.18 7.35
C LEU A 258 -4.42 7.72 7.11
N HIS A 259 -4.60 6.84 8.09
CA HIS A 259 -4.16 5.44 8.05
C HIS A 259 -2.64 5.20 7.85
N VAL A 260 -1.80 6.24 7.95
CA VAL A 260 -0.33 6.12 7.94
C VAL A 260 0.25 6.88 9.13
N PRO A 261 0.13 6.33 10.35
CA PRO A 261 0.58 7.02 11.54
C PRO A 261 2.13 7.04 11.62
N SER A 262 2.69 8.12 12.14
CA SER A 262 4.14 8.30 12.34
C SER A 262 4.81 7.14 13.08
N VAL A 263 4.08 6.47 13.99
CA VAL A 263 4.58 5.32 14.73
C VAL A 263 4.93 4.15 13.82
N ALA A 264 4.15 3.89 12.76
CA ALA A 264 4.43 2.84 11.76
C ALA A 264 5.74 3.10 11.00
N ARG A 265 6.16 4.37 10.92
CA ARG A 265 7.39 4.82 10.27
C ARG A 265 8.62 4.75 11.17
N LYS A 266 8.47 4.50 12.47
CA LYS A 266 9.61 4.50 13.40
C LYS A 266 10.56 3.31 13.17
N GLY A 267 11.82 3.56 13.49
CA GLY A 267 12.89 2.57 13.48
C GLY A 267 13.94 2.84 12.40
N GLY A 268 15.14 2.28 12.59
CA GLY A 268 16.29 2.48 11.70
C GLY A 268 16.35 1.51 10.52
N ARG A 269 17.54 1.33 9.96
CA ARG A 269 17.80 0.34 8.90
C ARG A 269 17.44 -1.07 9.37
N ILE A 270 16.88 -1.87 8.47
CA ILE A 270 16.60 -3.27 8.73
C ILE A 270 17.91 -4.01 9.03
N SER A 271 17.87 -4.89 10.03
CA SER A 271 18.95 -5.82 10.38
C SER A 271 18.50 -7.29 10.35
N PHE A 272 17.30 -7.55 9.83
CA PHE A 272 16.74 -8.90 9.72
C PHE A 272 17.41 -9.66 8.57
N SER A 273 17.65 -10.96 8.77
CA SER A 273 18.13 -11.84 7.70
C SER A 273 17.10 -11.96 6.58
N ALA A 274 17.55 -12.14 5.33
CA ALA A 274 16.69 -12.40 4.19
C ALA A 274 15.87 -13.70 4.35
N ASP A 275 16.38 -14.68 5.10
CA ASP A 275 15.71 -15.95 5.36
C ASP A 275 14.96 -15.99 6.70
N ALA A 276 14.86 -14.85 7.41
CA ALA A 276 14.22 -14.82 8.73
C ALA A 276 12.75 -15.24 8.70
N TRP A 277 12.05 -15.08 7.57
CA TRP A 277 10.67 -15.53 7.37
C TRP A 277 10.50 -17.06 7.43
N ARG A 278 11.59 -17.83 7.29
CA ARG A 278 11.55 -19.31 7.36
C ARG A 278 11.44 -19.84 8.78
N LYS A 279 11.63 -18.97 9.77
CA LYS A 279 11.47 -19.27 11.19
C LYS A 279 10.44 -18.31 11.73
N LEU A 280 9.21 -18.77 11.83
CA LEU A 280 8.10 -17.93 12.29
C LEU A 280 8.32 -17.51 13.75
N TRP A 281 8.98 -18.37 14.54
CA TRP A 281 9.20 -18.19 15.98
C TRP A 281 10.65 -18.52 16.35
N ASP A 282 11.35 -17.56 16.93
CA ASP A 282 12.52 -17.75 17.80
C ASP A 282 12.20 -17.08 19.14
#